data_AF-G5AFT7-F1
#
_entry.id   AF-G5AFT7-F1
#
_cell.length_a   1.000
_cell.length_b   1.000
_cell.length_c   1.000
_cell.angle_alpha   90.00
_cell.angle_beta   90.00
_cell.angle_gamma   90.00
#
_symmetry.space_group_name_H-M   'P 1'
#
loop_
_entity.id
_entity.type
_entity.pdbx_description
1 polymer ?
#
loop_
_entity_poly.entity_id
_entity_poly.type
_entity_poly.pdbx_seq_one_letter_code
_entity_poly.pdbx_strand_id
1 'polypeptide(L)'
;MESLQVIQDLAPLKHLLGFVIFSICPACCNGFLGACDTSDWFCTGNPELGTSASSCLGTDAPRPTAESQAVFQQFAVSMCIRTGFDIARVVDLLSKPQIDVCGGVPFRRCEHPPNSGAFGICMNNRLQVLTCVVNDDYVRLRQVEIERKLGPACDAVKEAWLGCSS
;
A
#
# COMPACT_ATOMS: atom_id res chain seq x y z
N MET A 1 -13.19 12.91 -6.00
CA MET A 1 -12.71 13.09 -4.62
C MET A 1 -11.58 14.09 -4.68
N GLU A 2 -11.67 15.22 -3.98
CA GLU A 2 -10.60 16.20 -3.97
C GLU A 2 -9.46 15.69 -3.08
N SER A 3 -8.27 15.54 -3.66
CA SER A 3 -7.10 15.03 -2.95
C SER A 3 -6.35 16.17 -2.24
N LEU A 4 -5.78 15.90 -1.07
CA LEU A 4 -5.18 16.90 -0.18
C LEU A 4 -3.91 17.49 -0.82
N GLN A 5 -4.02 18.72 -1.33
CA GLN A 5 -2.90 19.45 -1.96
C GLN A 5 -2.01 20.18 -0.94
N VAL A 6 -2.59 20.67 0.15
CA VAL A 6 -1.90 21.43 1.20
C VAL A 6 -2.39 20.97 2.57
N ILE A 7 -1.51 21.02 3.57
CA ILE A 7 -1.83 20.67 4.95
C ILE A 7 -2.03 21.97 5.73
N GLN A 8 -3.06 22.00 6.57
CA GLN A 8 -3.33 23.14 7.44
C GLN A 8 -2.20 23.33 8.46
N ASP A 9 -2.04 24.55 8.98
CA ASP A 9 -1.01 24.85 9.96
C ASP A 9 -1.17 23.98 11.23
N LEU A 10 -0.08 23.30 11.59
CA LEU A 10 0.00 22.41 12.73
C LEU A 10 0.52 23.12 13.99
N ALA A 11 0.90 24.39 13.91
CA ALA A 11 1.37 25.18 15.06
C ALA A 11 0.46 25.11 16.31
N PRO A 12 -0.89 25.02 16.20
CA PRO A 12 -1.77 24.88 17.36
C PRO A 12 -1.68 23.52 18.08
N LEU A 13 -1.13 22.48 17.44
CA LEU A 13 -1.13 21.11 17.97
C LEU A 13 0.06 20.88 18.92
N LYS A 14 -0.04 21.39 20.15
CA LYS A 14 1.06 21.37 21.15
C LYS A 14 1.42 20.00 21.72
N HIS A 15 0.54 19.01 21.58
CA HIS A 15 0.71 17.67 22.16
C HIS A 15 0.59 16.56 21.10
N LEU A 16 1.05 16.84 19.88
CA LEU A 16 0.98 15.89 18.79
C LEU A 16 1.91 14.69 19.06
N LEU A 17 1.31 13.50 19.22
CA LEU A 17 2.03 12.25 19.51
C LEU A 17 2.43 11.49 18.25
N GLY A 18 1.72 11.72 17.14
CA GLY A 18 1.92 11.02 15.88
C GLY A 18 1.35 11.80 14.72
N PHE A 19 2.04 11.78 13.60
CA PHE A 19 1.60 12.36 12.35
C PHE A 19 1.96 11.43 11.19
N VAL A 20 0.96 11.06 10.40
CA VAL A 20 1.10 10.07 9.34
C VAL A 20 0.44 10.60 8.08
N ILE A 21 1.15 10.47 6.96
CA ILE A 21 0.57 10.65 5.63
C ILE A 21 0.73 9.32 4.90
N PHE A 22 -0.40 8.72 4.58
CA PHE A 22 -0.50 7.44 3.90
C PHE A 22 -1.35 7.60 2.62
N SER A 23 -1.13 6.72 1.65
CA SER A 23 -1.83 6.73 0.36
C SER A 23 -1.58 7.95 -0.53
N ILE A 24 -2.27 8.03 -1.68
CA ILE A 24 -2.10 9.08 -2.69
C ILE A 24 -2.39 10.45 -2.07
N CYS A 25 -1.33 11.18 -1.74
CA CYS A 25 -1.38 12.52 -1.14
C CYS A 25 -0.47 13.48 -1.91
N PRO A 26 -1.03 14.36 -2.76
CA PRO A 26 -0.27 15.31 -3.58
C PRO A 26 0.66 16.22 -2.78
N ALA A 27 0.37 16.53 -1.52
CA ALA A 27 1.26 17.29 -0.64
C ALA A 27 2.69 16.69 -0.54
N CYS A 28 2.83 15.37 -0.77
CA CYS A 28 4.11 14.65 -0.77
C CYS A 28 4.98 14.91 -2.01
N CYS A 29 4.44 15.46 -3.08
CA CYS A 29 5.11 15.56 -4.39
C CYS A 29 4.85 16.87 -5.13
N ASN A 30 3.85 17.66 -4.75
CA ASN A 30 3.49 18.90 -5.43
C ASN A 30 4.36 20.11 -5.00
N GLY A 31 5.36 19.87 -4.16
CA GLY A 31 6.25 20.89 -3.61
C GLY A 31 5.80 21.51 -2.28
N PHE A 32 4.77 20.97 -1.62
CA PHE A 32 4.36 21.43 -0.28
C PHE A 32 5.32 20.97 0.82
N LEU A 33 5.61 19.67 0.88
CA LEU A 33 6.50 19.06 1.89
C LEU A 33 7.97 19.00 1.47
N GLY A 34 8.29 19.34 0.22
CA GLY A 34 9.64 19.20 -0.33
C GLY A 34 9.75 19.74 -1.75
N ALA A 35 10.62 19.12 -2.55
CA ALA A 35 10.70 19.44 -3.98
C ALA A 35 9.43 18.97 -4.71
N CYS A 36 9.05 19.69 -5.77
CA CYS A 36 8.00 19.20 -6.64
C CYS A 36 8.54 18.12 -7.57
N ASP A 37 7.86 16.98 -7.64
CA ASP A 37 8.08 15.91 -8.61
C ASP A 37 6.73 15.36 -9.08
N THR A 38 6.28 15.82 -10.25
CA THR A 38 5.01 15.35 -10.85
C THR A 38 5.08 13.91 -11.37
N SER A 39 6.29 13.34 -11.48
CA SER A 39 6.49 11.93 -11.84
C SER A 39 6.46 11.01 -10.62
N ASP A 40 6.47 11.57 -9.41
CA ASP A 40 6.29 10.79 -8.20
C ASP A 40 4.89 10.18 -8.16
N TRP A 41 4.80 8.95 -7.67
CA TRP A 41 3.59 8.18 -7.52
C TRP A 41 2.47 8.93 -6.78
N PHE A 42 2.81 9.79 -5.81
CA PHE A 42 1.82 10.63 -5.11
C PHE A 42 1.14 11.66 -6.03
N CYS A 43 1.75 12.03 -7.16
CA CYS A 43 1.29 13.07 -8.08
C CYS A 43 0.82 12.55 -9.43
N THR A 44 1.25 11.36 -9.87
CA THR A 44 0.76 10.79 -11.14
C THR A 44 -0.73 10.46 -11.10
N GLY A 45 -1.30 10.30 -9.90
CA GLY A 45 -2.67 9.86 -9.71
C GLY A 45 -2.87 8.39 -10.09
N ASN A 46 -4.07 7.89 -9.86
CA ASN A 46 -4.48 6.53 -10.19
C ASN A 46 -5.97 6.53 -10.59
N PRO A 47 -6.28 6.35 -11.89
CA PRO A 47 -7.66 6.26 -12.39
C PRO A 47 -8.47 5.13 -11.75
N GLU A 48 -7.84 4.01 -11.38
CA GLU A 48 -8.50 2.87 -10.73
C GLU A 48 -8.99 3.25 -9.31
N LEU A 49 -8.32 4.21 -8.67
CA LEU A 49 -8.70 4.76 -7.36
C LEU A 49 -9.48 6.08 -7.47
N GLY A 50 -9.84 6.51 -8.68
CA GLY A 50 -10.56 7.78 -8.92
C GLY A 50 -9.75 9.02 -8.53
N THR A 51 -8.42 8.93 -8.54
CA THR A 51 -7.51 10.04 -8.22
C THR A 51 -6.87 10.59 -9.50
N SER A 52 -6.91 11.90 -9.66
CA SER A 52 -6.31 12.59 -10.80
C SER A 52 -4.84 12.91 -10.53
N ALA A 53 -4.08 13.07 -11.61
CA ALA A 53 -2.74 13.65 -11.53
C ALA A 53 -2.78 15.05 -10.90
N SER A 54 -1.72 15.41 -10.18
CA SER A 54 -1.55 16.71 -9.53
C SER A 54 -0.34 17.45 -10.09
N SER A 55 -0.45 18.76 -10.24
CA SER A 55 0.63 19.65 -10.67
C SER A 55 1.37 20.24 -9.47
N CYS A 56 2.53 20.85 -9.74
CA CYS A 56 3.24 21.62 -8.72
C CYS A 56 2.38 22.78 -8.21
N LEU A 57 2.53 23.08 -6.92
CA LEU A 57 1.94 24.26 -6.32
C LEU A 57 2.52 25.54 -6.94
N GLY A 58 1.64 26.50 -7.21
CA GLY A 58 2.03 27.83 -7.67
C GLY A 58 2.85 28.60 -6.63
N THR A 59 3.40 29.74 -7.06
CA THR A 59 4.16 30.65 -6.19
C THR A 59 3.31 31.18 -5.04
N ASP A 60 2.02 31.39 -5.27
CA ASP A 60 1.10 32.01 -4.32
C ASP A 60 0.40 30.98 -3.41
N ALA A 61 0.76 29.69 -3.56
CA ALA A 61 0.19 28.64 -2.75
C ALA A 61 0.64 28.75 -1.28
N PRO A 62 -0.25 28.44 -0.31
CA PRO A 62 0.11 28.38 1.10
C PRO A 62 1.33 27.48 1.33
N ARG A 63 2.27 27.96 2.14
CA ARG A 63 3.48 27.22 2.53
C ARG A 63 3.43 26.85 4.00
N PRO A 64 4.08 25.74 4.41
CA PRO A 64 4.21 25.40 5.82
C PRO A 64 4.82 26.56 6.60
N THR A 65 4.27 26.81 7.78
CA THR A 65 4.93 27.63 8.82
C THR A 65 6.20 26.93 9.29
N ALA A 66 7.11 27.67 9.94
CA ALA A 66 8.32 27.07 10.50
C ALA A 66 8.01 25.99 11.54
N GLU A 67 6.94 26.20 12.33
CA GLU A 67 6.43 25.25 13.31
C GLU A 67 5.88 23.99 12.65
N SER A 68 5.05 24.14 11.61
CA SER A 68 4.57 23.00 10.83
C SER A 68 5.71 22.21 10.18
N GLN A 69 6.72 22.92 9.67
CA GLN A 69 7.89 22.30 9.07
C GLN A 69 8.70 21.50 10.09
N ALA A 70 8.83 21.98 11.33
CA ALA A 70 9.45 21.24 12.42
C ALA A 70 8.67 19.94 12.75
N VAL A 71 7.34 20.00 12.75
CA VAL A 71 6.50 18.80 12.92
C VAL A 71 6.73 17.80 11.78
N PHE A 72 6.81 18.26 10.52
CA PHE A 72 7.08 17.38 9.39
C PHE A 72 8.45 16.72 9.48
N GLN A 73 9.46 17.45 9.92
CA GLN A 73 10.79 16.88 10.16
C GLN A 73 10.79 15.85 11.29
N GLN A 74 10.07 16.13 12.39
CA GLN A 74 9.92 15.20 13.51
C GLN A 74 9.30 13.87 13.09
N PHE A 75 8.31 13.90 12.19
CA PHE A 75 7.56 12.72 11.74
C PHE A 75 7.94 12.26 10.33
N ALA A 76 9.12 12.64 9.81
CA ALA A 76 9.51 12.36 8.42
C ALA A 76 9.45 10.87 8.06
N VAL A 77 9.74 9.98 9.01
CA VAL A 77 9.71 8.52 8.83
C VAL A 77 8.31 7.93 8.67
N SER A 78 7.29 8.64 9.16
CA SER A 78 5.90 8.20 9.14
C SER A 78 5.05 8.97 8.11
N MET A 79 5.68 9.83 7.31
CA MET A 79 5.03 10.63 6.29
C MET A 79 5.38 10.12 4.89
N CYS A 80 4.47 10.32 3.94
CA CYS A 80 4.66 9.98 2.53
C CYS A 80 5.15 8.55 2.34
N ILE A 81 4.56 7.62 3.12
CA ILE A 81 4.90 6.21 3.06
C ILE A 81 4.24 5.63 1.82
N ARG A 82 5.05 5.11 0.90
CA ARG A 82 4.57 4.24 -0.17
C ARG A 82 4.27 2.87 0.44
N THR A 83 3.00 2.55 0.62
CA THR A 83 2.63 1.23 1.11
C THR A 83 2.31 0.30 -0.07
N GLY A 84 2.60 -0.99 0.07
CA GLY A 84 2.18 -2.00 -0.91
C GLY A 84 0.65 -2.08 -1.07
N PHE A 85 -0.11 -1.51 -0.13
CA PHE A 85 -1.56 -1.35 -0.25
C PHE A 85 -1.95 -0.33 -1.31
N ASP A 86 -1.08 0.63 -1.62
CA ASP A 86 -1.35 1.66 -2.61
C ASP A 86 -0.88 1.29 -4.03
N ILE A 87 0.03 0.30 -4.11
CA ILE A 87 0.43 -0.38 -5.36
C ILE A 87 -0.55 -1.51 -5.70
N ALA A 88 -1.35 -1.95 -4.73
CA ALA A 88 -2.36 -2.96 -4.95
C ALA A 88 -3.44 -2.39 -5.88
N ARG A 89 -3.32 -2.69 -7.18
CA ARG A 89 -4.40 -2.69 -8.20
C ARG A 89 -5.55 -3.66 -7.83
N VAL A 90 -5.59 -4.09 -6.58
CA VAL A 90 -6.35 -5.20 -6.02
C VAL A 90 -6.83 -4.79 -4.63
N VAL A 91 -7.27 -3.53 -4.47
CA VAL A 91 -8.10 -3.17 -3.32
C VAL A 91 -9.44 -3.86 -3.52
N ASP A 92 -9.59 -5.02 -2.88
CA ASP A 92 -10.85 -5.55 -2.35
C ASP A 92 -12.05 -5.73 -3.29
N LEU A 93 -11.88 -5.72 -4.61
CA LEU A 93 -12.94 -6.19 -5.48
C LEU A 93 -12.95 -7.71 -5.45
N LEU A 94 -13.64 -8.26 -4.45
CA LEU A 94 -14.04 -9.67 -4.40
C LEU A 94 -14.77 -10.01 -5.70
N SER A 95 -14.01 -10.53 -6.66
CA SER A 95 -14.55 -11.01 -7.92
C SER A 95 -14.61 -12.53 -7.88
N LYS A 96 -15.68 -13.09 -8.44
CA LYS A 96 -15.82 -14.54 -8.56
C LYS A 96 -14.59 -15.21 -9.19
N PRO A 97 -13.96 -14.67 -10.25
CA PRO A 97 -12.72 -15.24 -10.80
C PRO A 97 -11.56 -15.29 -9.80
N GLN A 98 -11.40 -14.25 -8.97
CA GLN A 98 -10.32 -14.16 -7.98
C GLN A 98 -10.54 -15.10 -6.77
N ILE A 99 -11.79 -15.47 -6.49
CA ILE A 99 -12.15 -16.45 -5.45
C ILE A 99 -11.99 -17.87 -5.98
N ASP A 100 -12.55 -18.14 -7.17
CA ASP A 100 -12.60 -19.47 -7.76
C ASP A 100 -11.17 -19.98 -8.07
N VAL A 101 -10.23 -19.09 -8.40
CA VAL A 101 -8.81 -19.43 -8.60
C VAL A 101 -8.09 -19.84 -7.31
N CYS A 102 -8.75 -19.83 -6.14
CA CYS A 102 -8.22 -20.44 -4.93
C CYS A 102 -8.81 -21.81 -4.65
N GLY A 103 -10.01 -22.12 -5.14
CA GLY A 103 -10.66 -23.41 -4.93
C GLY A 103 -10.73 -23.82 -3.45
N GLY A 104 -10.80 -22.85 -2.53
CA GLY A 104 -10.83 -23.09 -1.09
C GLY A 104 -9.52 -23.56 -0.46
N VAL A 105 -8.41 -23.61 -1.19
CA VAL A 105 -7.11 -24.08 -0.67
C VAL A 105 -6.24 -22.89 -0.23
N PRO A 106 -5.94 -22.74 1.07
CA PRO A 106 -5.08 -21.68 1.55
C PRO A 106 -3.62 -21.89 1.09
N PHE A 107 -2.88 -20.78 1.00
CA PHE A 107 -1.46 -20.70 0.67
C PHE A 107 -1.02 -21.29 -0.68
N ARG A 108 -1.97 -21.74 -1.53
CA ARG A 108 -1.65 -22.16 -2.89
C ARG A 108 -1.19 -20.97 -3.73
N ARG A 109 -0.28 -21.24 -4.67
CA ARG A 109 0.08 -20.27 -5.71
C ARG A 109 -1.11 -20.02 -6.63
N CYS A 110 -1.38 -18.76 -6.92
CA CYS A 110 -2.44 -18.33 -7.84
C CYS A 110 -1.91 -17.27 -8.81
N GLU A 111 -2.68 -16.98 -9.86
CA GLU A 111 -2.37 -15.93 -10.83
C GLU A 111 -3.62 -15.09 -11.05
N HIS A 112 -3.49 -13.77 -10.94
CA HIS A 112 -4.62 -12.86 -11.12
C HIS A 112 -4.15 -11.48 -11.62
N PRO A 113 -4.74 -10.93 -12.70
CA PRO A 113 -5.72 -11.55 -13.61
C PRO A 113 -5.19 -12.82 -14.31
N PRO A 114 -6.05 -13.70 -14.84
CA PRO A 114 -5.60 -14.91 -15.54
C PRO A 114 -4.70 -14.59 -16.74
N ASN A 115 -3.60 -15.35 -16.91
CA ASN A 115 -2.60 -15.18 -17.97
C ASN A 115 -1.88 -13.81 -17.97
N SER A 116 -1.81 -13.15 -16.82
CA SER A 116 -1.09 -11.88 -16.66
C SER A 116 0.40 -12.06 -16.33
N GLY A 117 0.80 -13.24 -15.89
CA GLY A 117 2.11 -13.50 -15.30
C GLY A 117 2.26 -12.95 -13.87
N ALA A 118 1.22 -12.33 -13.31
CA ALA A 118 1.24 -11.78 -11.96
C ALA A 118 0.77 -12.84 -10.95
N PHE A 119 1.73 -13.41 -10.22
CA PHE A 119 1.48 -14.48 -9.26
C PHE A 119 1.24 -13.95 -7.85
N GLY A 120 0.38 -14.64 -7.12
CA GLY A 120 0.05 -14.33 -5.75
C GLY A 120 -0.14 -15.57 -4.89
N ILE A 121 -0.64 -15.34 -3.68
CA ILE A 121 -0.96 -16.36 -2.70
C ILE A 121 -2.45 -16.35 -2.37
N CYS A 122 -3.05 -17.54 -2.30
CA CYS A 122 -4.43 -17.66 -1.85
C CYS A 122 -4.52 -17.54 -0.34
N MET A 123 -5.05 -16.42 0.15
CA MET A 123 -5.15 -16.21 1.58
C MET A 123 -6.33 -15.31 1.95
N ASN A 124 -6.59 -15.27 3.24
CA ASN A 124 -7.52 -14.33 3.84
C ASN A 124 -6.71 -13.19 4.46
N ASN A 125 -6.63 -12.05 3.78
CA ASN A 125 -5.87 -10.89 4.26
C ASN A 125 -6.71 -9.86 5.04
N ARG A 126 -8.05 -9.98 5.04
CA ARG A 126 -8.98 -8.99 5.64
C ARG A 126 -10.22 -9.61 6.31
N LEU A 127 -10.10 -10.83 6.84
CA LEU A 127 -11.24 -11.64 7.32
C LEU A 127 -12.31 -11.89 6.23
N GLN A 128 -11.90 -11.92 4.97
CA GLN A 128 -12.71 -12.18 3.79
C GLN A 128 -12.64 -13.65 3.36
N VAL A 129 -13.32 -14.00 2.25
CA VAL A 129 -13.11 -15.30 1.59
C VAL A 129 -11.67 -15.43 1.06
N LEU A 130 -11.21 -16.66 0.85
CA LEU A 130 -9.90 -16.88 0.21
C LEU A 130 -9.91 -16.30 -1.21
N THR A 131 -9.00 -15.38 -1.47
CA THR A 131 -8.79 -14.76 -2.77
C THR A 131 -7.33 -14.81 -3.17
N CYS A 132 -7.06 -14.68 -4.46
CA CYS A 132 -5.71 -14.53 -4.95
C CYS A 132 -5.16 -13.14 -4.60
N VAL A 133 -4.25 -13.06 -3.65
CA VAL A 133 -3.59 -11.82 -3.24
C VAL A 133 -2.25 -11.73 -3.97
N VAL A 134 -2.18 -10.87 -4.98
CA VAL A 134 -0.97 -10.61 -5.79
C VAL A 134 -0.13 -9.54 -5.10
N ASN A 135 0.62 -9.98 -4.09
CA ASN A 135 1.53 -9.14 -3.33
C ASN A 135 2.62 -10.02 -2.69
N ASP A 136 3.88 -9.69 -2.99
CA ASP A 136 5.05 -10.46 -2.58
C ASP A 136 5.31 -10.43 -1.07
N ASP A 137 4.85 -9.41 -0.35
CA ASP A 137 4.98 -9.31 1.11
C ASP A 137 4.23 -10.45 1.79
N TYR A 138 3.06 -10.82 1.29
CA TYR A 138 2.28 -11.93 1.82
C TYR A 138 2.90 -13.30 1.49
N VAL A 139 3.52 -13.43 0.31
CA VAL A 139 4.30 -14.60 -0.06
C VAL A 139 5.48 -14.75 0.90
N ARG A 140 6.24 -13.67 1.11
CA ARG A 140 7.39 -13.65 2.00
C ARG A 140 7.00 -13.89 3.46
N LEU A 141 5.87 -13.34 3.91
CA LEU A 141 5.32 -13.59 5.23
C LEU A 141 5.11 -15.09 5.44
N ARG A 142 4.42 -15.78 4.52
CA ARG A 142 4.18 -17.22 4.67
C ARG A 142 5.46 -18.04 4.62
N GLN A 143 6.44 -17.68 3.78
CA GLN A 143 7.76 -18.33 3.78
C GLN A 143 8.42 -18.23 5.16
N VAL A 144 8.40 -17.06 5.79
CA VAL A 144 8.97 -16.85 7.13
C VAL A 144 8.21 -17.64 8.20
N GLU A 145 6.88 -17.75 8.10
CA GLU A 145 6.09 -18.62 8.97
C GLU A 145 6.52 -20.08 8.86
N ILE A 146 6.75 -20.58 7.63
CA ILE A 146 7.23 -21.94 7.38
C ILE A 146 8.64 -22.13 7.97
N GLU A 147 9.57 -21.24 7.63
CA GLU A 147 10.96 -21.26 8.12
C GLU A 147 11.03 -21.30 9.66
N ARG A 148 10.15 -20.54 10.33
CA ARG A 148 10.11 -20.42 11.79
C ARG A 148 9.14 -21.39 12.47
N LYS A 149 8.44 -22.24 11.70
CA LYS A 149 7.43 -23.18 12.19
C LYS A 149 6.33 -22.48 13.02
N LEU A 150 5.85 -21.35 12.53
CA LEU A 150 4.79 -20.55 13.14
C LEU A 150 3.45 -20.80 12.44
N GLY A 151 2.37 -20.75 13.21
CA GLY A 151 1.02 -20.93 12.69
C GLY A 151 0.72 -22.38 12.26
N PRO A 152 -0.21 -22.59 11.32
CA PRO A 152 -0.54 -23.92 10.81
C PRO A 152 0.65 -24.57 10.12
N ALA A 153 0.80 -25.89 10.33
CA ALA A 153 1.76 -26.71 9.60
C ALA A 153 1.59 -26.55 8.09
N CYS A 154 2.70 -26.48 7.36
CA CYS A 154 2.65 -26.28 5.92
C CYS A 154 2.31 -27.57 5.18
N ASP A 155 1.60 -27.44 4.06
CA ASP A 155 1.29 -28.53 3.15
C ASP A 155 2.43 -28.72 2.14
N ALA A 156 3.14 -29.85 2.24
CA ALA A 156 4.30 -30.16 1.40
C ALA A 156 4.01 -30.20 -0.11
N VAL A 157 2.75 -30.29 -0.53
CA VAL A 157 2.35 -30.30 -1.95
C VAL A 157 1.89 -28.90 -2.38
N LYS A 158 0.99 -28.27 -1.61
CA LYS A 158 0.41 -26.97 -1.97
C LYS A 158 1.34 -25.80 -1.71
N GLU A 159 2.26 -25.94 -0.76
CA GLU A 159 3.19 -24.91 -0.30
C GLU A 159 4.64 -25.24 -0.65
N ALA A 160 4.89 -26.24 -1.51
CA ALA A 160 6.23 -26.55 -2.02
C ALA A 160 6.92 -25.33 -2.66
N TRP A 161 6.14 -24.49 -3.35
CA TRP A 161 6.60 -23.25 -3.97
C TRP A 161 7.03 -22.17 -2.95
N LEU A 162 6.68 -22.35 -1.67
CA LEU A 162 7.08 -21.49 -0.55
C LEU A 162 8.24 -22.09 0.26
N GLY A 163 8.82 -23.21 -0.18
CA GLY A 163 9.90 -23.90 0.52
C GLY A 163 9.45 -24.87 1.60
N CYS A 164 8.16 -25.26 1.63
CA CYS A 164 7.71 -26.35 2.49
C CYS A 164 8.31 -27.67 2.00
N SER A 165 9.15 -28.30 2.82
CA SER A 165 9.71 -29.63 2.60
C SER A 165 8.98 -30.67 3.46
N SER A 166 8.92 -31.90 2.97
CA SER A 166 8.36 -33.08 3.65
C SER A 166 8.95 -33.31 5.05
#